data_AF-A0A810L0B1-F1
#
_entry.id   AF-A0A810L0B1-F1
#
_cell.length_a   1.000
_cell.length_b   1.000
_cell.length_c   1.000
_cell.angle_alpha   90.00
_cell.angle_beta   90.00
_cell.angle_gamma   90.00
#
_symmetry.space_group_name_H-M   'P 1'
#
loop_
_entity.id
_entity.type
_entity.pdbx_description
1 polymer ?
#
loop_
_entity_poly.entity_id
_entity_poly.type
_entity_poly.pdbx_seq_one_letter_code
_entity_poly.pdbx_strand_id
1 'polypeptide(L)' 'MLNEVYLYLDLECSDDRREVIREHLDECTPCLQEYGIEQEVKVLVARCCGGEHAPVELKARLISRLRELVVEPDAAG' A
#
# COMPACT_ATOMS: atom_id res chain seq x y z
N MET A 1 8.20 5.14 1.05
CA MET A 1 7.32 4.02 1.43
C MET A 1 5.99 4.05 0.68
N LEU A 2 5.27 5.19 0.63
CA LEU A 2 3.99 5.33 -0.09
C LEU A 2 4.03 4.90 -1.56
N ASN A 3 5.09 5.23 -2.30
CA ASN A 3 5.25 4.82 -3.70
C ASN A 3 5.32 3.29 -3.89
N GLU A 4 5.98 2.59 -2.97
CA GLU A 4 6.10 1.12 -3.04
C GLU A 4 4.76 0.45 -2.72
N VAL A 5 4.00 1.00 -1.75
CA VAL A 5 2.63 0.57 -1.46
C VAL A 5 1.74 0.79 -2.69
N TYR A 6 1.92 1.88 -3.43
CA TYR A 6 1.17 2.16 -4.65
C TYR A 6 1.44 1.13 -5.74
N LEU A 7 2.71 0.79 -5.98
CA LEU A 7 3.10 -0.25 -6.94
C LEU A 7 2.60 -1.65 -6.52
N TYR A 8 2.63 -1.96 -5.22
CA TYR A 8 2.06 -3.18 -4.66
C TYR A 8 0.56 -3.28 -4.90
N LEU A 9 -0.19 -2.19 -4.69
CA LEU A 9 -1.62 -2.12 -4.91
C LEU A 9 -1.98 -2.18 -6.39
N ASP A 10 -1.12 -1.66 -7.27
CA ASP A 10 -1.36 -1.73 -8.71
C ASP A 10 -1.01 -3.07 -9.34
N LEU A 11 -0.38 -3.97 -8.57
CA LEU A 11 0.17 -5.23 -9.07
C LEU A 11 1.27 -5.00 -10.12
N GLU A 12 1.83 -3.79 -10.14
CA GLU A 12 3.00 -3.41 -10.94
C GLU A 12 4.31 -3.72 -10.20
N CYS A 13 4.30 -4.74 -9.34
CA CYS A 13 5.46 -5.22 -8.61
C CYS A 13 5.60 -6.73 -8.82
N SER A 14 6.82 -7.17 -9.09
CA SER A 14 7.19 -8.59 -9.13
C SER A 14 6.94 -9.27 -7.79
N ASP A 15 6.70 -10.59 -7.78
CA ASP A 15 6.47 -11.37 -6.57
C ASP A 15 7.56 -11.16 -5.49
N ASP A 16 8.84 -11.10 -5.86
CA ASP A 16 9.94 -10.76 -4.95
C ASP A 16 9.74 -9.42 -4.23
N ARG A 17 9.34 -8.38 -4.97
CA ARG A 17 9.06 -7.05 -4.40
C ARG A 17 7.83 -7.08 -3.50
N ARG A 18 6.87 -7.93 -3.85
CA ARG A 18 5.62 -8.12 -3.11
C ARG A 18 5.89 -8.65 -1.70
N GLU A 19 6.81 -9.62 -1.57
CA GLU A 19 7.24 -10.14 -0.27
C GLU A 19 7.99 -9.09 0.56
N VAL A 20 8.92 -8.34 -0.05
CA VAL A 20 9.67 -7.29 0.66
C VAL A 20 8.73 -6.20 1.19
N ILE A 21 7.77 -5.76 0.36
CA ILE A 21 6.79 -4.75 0.76
C ILE A 21 5.88 -5.32 1.85
N ARG A 22 5.45 -6.57 1.75
CA ARG A 22 4.68 -7.25 2.81
C ARG A 22 5.44 -7.24 4.13
N GLU A 23 6.67 -7.72 4.14
CA GLU A 23 7.49 -7.82 5.34
C GLU A 23 7.68 -6.45 5.99
N HIS A 24 7.94 -5.43 5.17
CA HIS A 24 8.01 -4.05 5.62
C HIS A 24 6.69 -3.51 6.19
N LEU A 25 5.53 -3.87 5.62
CA LEU A 25 4.22 -3.46 6.13
C LEU A 25 3.83 -4.21 7.42
N ASP A 26 4.34 -5.43 7.60
CA ASP A 26 4.15 -6.25 8.79
C ASP A 26 5.02 -5.73 9.95
N GLU A 27 6.29 -5.43 9.68
CA GLU A 27 7.24 -4.89 10.66
C GLU A 27 7.03 -3.40 10.95
N CYS A 28 6.56 -2.63 9.97
CA CYS A 28 6.41 -1.17 10.07
C CYS A 28 4.94 -0.75 10.21
N THR A 29 4.33 -1.21 11.32
CA THR A 29 3.01 -0.75 11.77
C THR A 29 2.87 0.79 11.92
N PRO A 30 3.87 1.57 12.42
CA PRO A 30 3.70 3.01 12.59
C PRO A 30 3.44 3.75 11.27
N CYS A 31 4.13 3.36 10.19
CA CYS A 31 3.96 3.99 8.89
C CYS A 31 2.57 3.77 8.26
N LEU A 32 1.75 2.87 8.78
CA LEU A 32 0.36 2.69 8.33
C LEU A 32 -0.67 3.22 9.34
N GLN A 33 -0.31 3.20 10.62
CA GLN A 33 -1.09 3.80 11.71
C GLN A 33 -1.21 5.32 11.56
N GLU A 34 -0.11 6.00 11.19
CA GLU A 34 -0.10 7.46 10.99
C GLU A 34 -1.11 7.92 9.94
N TYR A 35 -1.43 7.05 8.99
CA TYR A 35 -2.41 7.32 7.93
C TYR A 35 -3.76 6.64 8.16
N GLY A 36 -3.93 5.87 9.23
CA GLY A 36 -5.17 5.16 9.56
C GLY A 36 -5.58 4.07 8.57
N ILE A 37 -4.64 3.56 7.75
CA ILE A 37 -4.91 2.58 6.69
C ILE A 37 -4.38 1.18 7.00
N GLU A 38 -3.80 0.96 8.18
CA GLU A 38 -3.19 -0.31 8.60
C GLU A 38 -4.10 -1.51 8.39
N GLN A 39 -5.35 -1.44 8.85
CA GLN A 39 -6.29 -2.55 8.72
C GLN A 39 -6.61 -2.86 7.25
N GLU A 40 -6.82 -1.83 6.42
CA GLU A 40 -7.14 -1.99 5.00
C GLU A 40 -5.96 -2.62 4.24
N VAL A 41 -4.74 -2.19 4.56
CA VAL A 41 -3.50 -2.73 3.97
C VAL A 41 -3.28 -4.19 4.40
N LYS A 42 -3.44 -4.52 5.68
CA LYS A 42 -3.30 -5.92 6.16
C LYS A 42 -4.27 -6.88 5.48
N VAL A 43 -5.53 -6.47 5.29
CA VAL A 43 -6.53 -7.29 4.58
C VAL A 43 -6.14 -7.50 3.12
N LEU A 44 -5.64 -6.45 2.46
CA LEU A 44 -5.18 -6.51 1.07
C LEU A 44 -3.97 -7.42 0.90
N VAL A 45 -2.99 -7.27 1.79
CA VAL A 45 -1.78 -8.10 1.81
C VAL A 45 -2.14 -9.58 2.00
N ALA A 46 -3.01 -9.89 2.96
CA ALA A 46 -3.46 -11.25 3.21
C ALA A 46 -4.16 -11.89 2.00
N ARG A 47 -4.98 -11.12 1.26
CA ARG A 47 -5.66 -11.59 0.03
C ARG A 47 -4.72 -11.78 -1.15
N CYS A 48 -3.83 -10.80 -1.38
CA CYS A 48 -2.87 -10.82 -2.47
C CYS A 48 -1.93 -12.04 -2.42
N CYS A 49 -1.60 -12.51 -1.21
CA CYS A 49 -0.81 -13.73 -0.99
C CYS A 49 -1.61 -15.04 -1.15
N GLY A 50 -2.94 -14.99 -1.14
CA GLY A 50 -3.81 -16.14 -1.45
C GLY A 50 -4.02 -16.39 -2.95
N GLY A 51 -3.36 -15.60 -3.82
CA GLY A 51 -3.58 -15.61 -5.26
C GLY A 51 -4.83 -14.86 -5.71
N GLU A 52 -5.53 -14.19 -4.80
CA GLU A 52 -6.72 -13.41 -5.10
C GLU A 52 -6.37 -11.94 -5.37
N HIS A 53 -7.08 -11.32 -6.30
CA HIS A 53 -6.96 -9.88 -6.50
C HIS A 53 -7.56 -9.10 -5.33
N ALA A 54 -6.87 -8.01 -5.00
CA ALA A 54 -7.35 -6.92 -4.19
C ALA A 54 -8.80 -6.54 -4.55
N PRO A 55 -9.76 -6.53 -3.59
CA PRO A 55 -11.11 -6.05 -3.86
C PRO A 55 -11.04 -4.58 -4.30
N VAL A 56 -11.63 -4.29 -5.47
CA VAL A 56 -11.54 -2.99 -6.16
C VAL A 56 -11.94 -1.82 -5.27
N GLU A 57 -12.93 -2.02 -4.40
CA GLU A 57 -13.42 -0.99 -3.49
C GLU A 57 -12.39 -0.61 -2.41
N LEU A 58 -11.71 -1.59 -1.81
CA LEU A 58 -10.62 -1.36 -0.86
C LEU A 58 -9.39 -0.77 -1.57
N LYS A 59 -9.05 -1.27 -2.76
CA LYS A 59 -7.97 -0.71 -3.60
C LYS A 59 -8.25 0.76 -3.93
N ALA A 60 -9.47 1.09 -4.36
CA ALA A 60 -9.86 2.45 -4.72
C ALA A 60 -9.82 3.41 -3.52
N ARG A 61 -10.29 2.96 -2.35
CA ARG A 61 -10.19 3.73 -1.11
C ARG A 61 -8.74 4.01 -0.73
N LEU A 62 -7.87 2.99 -0.77
CA LEU A 62 -6.45 3.14 -0.49
C LEU A 62 -5.75 4.06 -1.49
N ILE A 63 -5.99 3.90 -2.79
CA ILE A 63 -5.45 4.78 -3.82
C ILE A 63 -5.90 6.22 -3.60
N SER A 64 -7.15 6.46 -3.23
CA SER A 64 -7.65 7.80 -2.92
C SER A 64 -6.87 8.40 -1.75
N ARG A 65 -6.71 7.66 -0.65
CA ARG A 65 -5.93 8.11 0.52
C ARG A 65 -4.47 8.37 0.18
N LEU A 66 -3.83 7.45 -0.55
CA LEU A 66 -2.44 7.57 -0.97
C LEU A 66 -2.24 8.77 -1.90
N ARG A 67 -3.17 9.03 -2.81
CA ARG A 67 -3.11 10.22 -3.69
C ARG A 67 -3.21 11.53 -2.91
N GLU A 68 -4.05 11.60 -1.89
CA GLU A 68 -4.13 12.78 -1.02
C GLU A 68 -2.82 13.02 -0.27
N LEU A 69 -2.04 11.97 0.00
CA LEU A 69 -0.81 12.00 0.79
C LEU A 69 0.47 12.17 -0.06
N VAL A 70 0.49 11.65 -1.28
CA VAL A 70 1.62 11.82 -2.23
C VAL A 70 1.60 13.21 -2.87
N VAL A 71 0.54 13.98 -2.68
CA VAL A 71 0.51 15.43 -2.95
C VAL A 71 1.19 16.17 -1.79
N GLU A 72 2.46 15.86 -1.54
CA GLU A 72 3.40 16.86 -1.06
C GLU A 72 4.10 17.41 -2.32
N PRO A 73 4.00 18.71 -2.60
CA PRO A 73 4.69 19.29 -3.73
C PRO A 73 6.20 19.19 -3.47
N ASP A 74 6.91 18.49 -4.35
CA ASP A 74 8.25 18.95 -4.71
C ASP A 74 8.08 20.33 -5.38
N ALA A 75 7.99 21.35 -4.54
CA ALA A 75 8.14 22.75 -4.90
C ALA A 75 8.67 23.50 -3.67
N ALA A 76 9.79 23.03 -3.15
CA ALA A 76 10.78 23.92 -2.56
C ALA A 76 11.77 24.28 -3.68
N GLY A 77 11.70 25.52 -4.17
CA GLY A 77 12.61 26.05 -5.18
C GLY A 77 12.09 27.32 -5.83
#